data_AF-A0A9R1KIZ7-F1
#
_entry.id   AF-A0A9R1KIZ7-F1
#
_cell.length_a   1.000
_cell.length_b   1.000
_cell.length_c   1.000
_cell.angle_alpha   90.00
_cell.angle_beta   90.00
_cell.angle_gamma   90.00
#
_symmetry.space_group_name_H-M   'P 1'
#
loop_
_entity.id
_entity.type
_entity.pdbx_description
1 polymer ?
#
loop_
_entity_poly.entity_id
_entity_poly.type
_entity_poly.pdbx_seq_one_letter_code
_entity_poly.pdbx_strand_id
1 'polypeptide(L)'
;MFVILDSAFDEKSDYHKHVLSILIPNFKRVWNMFGSSRNLNWRIWSTHFIDVPKQSNAVDCGIHTALYLKHWKPRVKMHDIIKDEGIPNIRVRLANEMMFTDLNILTEQKNFVLDF
;
A
#
# COMPACT_ATOMS: atom_id res chain seq x y z
N MET A 1 -7.08 -9.22 -11.87
CA MET A 1 -7.71 -7.95 -11.47
C MET A 1 -6.64 -6.95 -11.09
N PHE A 2 -6.82 -5.67 -11.41
CA PHE A 2 -6.05 -4.57 -10.82
C PHE A 2 -6.83 -4.00 -9.64
N VAL A 3 -6.17 -3.79 -8.52
CA VAL A 3 -6.80 -3.25 -7.30
C VAL A 3 -6.08 -1.97 -6.93
N ILE A 4 -6.85 -0.90 -6.76
CA ILE A 4 -6.36 0.42 -6.42
C ILE A 4 -6.85 0.75 -5.01
N LEU A 5 -5.89 1.05 -4.14
CA LEU A 5 -6.12 1.57 -2.79
C LEU A 5 -5.45 2.94 -2.74
N ASP A 6 -6.23 3.99 -2.55
CA ASP A 6 -5.74 5.36 -2.49
C ASP A 6 -6.47 6.11 -1.36
N SER A 7 -5.69 6.61 -0.42
CA SER A 7 -6.16 7.38 0.72
C SER A 7 -6.43 8.85 0.38
N ALA A 8 -5.88 9.37 -0.71
CA ALA A 8 -5.97 10.78 -1.10
C ALA A 8 -7.02 11.04 -2.18
N PHE A 9 -7.12 10.20 -3.20
CA PHE A 9 -7.98 10.44 -4.36
C PHE A 9 -9.07 9.38 -4.52
N ASP A 10 -10.18 9.78 -5.14
CA ASP A 10 -11.28 8.88 -5.51
C ASP A 10 -11.17 8.40 -6.95
N GLU A 11 -11.82 7.27 -7.26
CA GLU A 11 -11.86 6.63 -8.58
C GLU A 11 -12.10 7.60 -9.74
N LYS A 12 -12.97 8.60 -9.52
CA LYS A 12 -13.38 9.55 -10.56
C LYS A 12 -12.39 10.70 -10.77
N SER A 13 -11.34 10.79 -9.96
CA SER A 13 -10.31 11.82 -10.07
C SER A 13 -9.59 11.76 -11.40
N ASP A 14 -9.29 12.93 -11.96
CA ASP A 14 -8.52 13.01 -13.20
C ASP A 14 -7.08 12.49 -13.01
N TYR A 15 -6.57 12.59 -11.78
CA TYR A 15 -5.32 11.95 -11.37
C TYR A 15 -5.34 10.45 -11.67
N HIS A 16 -6.34 9.71 -11.19
CA HIS A 16 -6.41 8.27 -11.44
C HIS A 16 -6.65 7.91 -12.89
N LYS A 17 -7.52 8.66 -13.61
CA LYS A 17 -7.72 8.45 -15.04
C LYS A 17 -6.38 8.54 -15.78
N HIS A 18 -5.59 9.57 -15.49
CA HIS A 18 -4.27 9.77 -16.09
C HIS A 18 -3.29 8.66 -15.70
N VAL A 19 -3.08 8.42 -14.40
CA VAL A 19 -2.12 7.44 -13.89
C VAL A 19 -2.43 6.03 -14.41
N LEU A 20 -3.69 5.61 -14.36
CA LEU A 20 -4.07 4.26 -14.80
C LEU A 20 -3.99 4.09 -16.32
N SER A 21 -4.22 5.16 -17.10
CA SER A 21 -4.01 5.15 -18.55
C SER A 21 -2.56 4.82 -18.93
N ILE A 22 -1.60 5.13 -18.06
CA ILE A 22 -0.17 4.87 -18.27
C ILE A 22 0.22 3.55 -17.60
N LEU A 23 -0.15 3.35 -16.35
CA LEU A 23 0.32 2.23 -15.52
C LEU A 23 -0.18 0.88 -16.05
N ILE A 24 -1.48 0.76 -16.35
CA ILE A 24 -2.08 -0.54 -16.72
C ILE A 24 -1.52 -1.05 -18.06
N PRO A 25 -1.46 -0.26 -19.16
CA PRO A 25 -0.90 -0.74 -20.42
C PRO A 25 0.58 -1.10 -20.31
N ASN A 26 1.37 -0.29 -19.59
CA ASN A 26 2.80 -0.57 -19.39
C ASN A 26 3.03 -1.82 -18.53
N PHE A 27 2.24 -2.01 -17.47
CA PHE A 27 2.30 -3.25 -16.68
C PHE A 27 2.00 -4.48 -17.55
N LYS A 28 0.92 -4.44 -18.35
CA LYS A 28 0.58 -5.54 -19.27
C LYS A 28 1.71 -5.83 -20.25
N ARG A 29 2.33 -4.78 -20.81
CA ARG A 29 3.48 -4.90 -21.72
C ARG A 29 4.67 -5.57 -21.04
N VAL A 30 5.10 -5.07 -19.88
CA VAL A 30 6.24 -5.62 -19.12
C VAL A 30 5.95 -7.07 -18.72
N TRP A 31 4.73 -7.38 -18.27
CA TRP A 31 4.34 -8.74 -17.94
C TRP A 31 4.41 -9.68 -19.14
N ASN A 32 3.90 -9.27 -20.31
CA ASN A 32 3.99 -10.07 -21.53
C ASN A 32 5.43 -10.27 -22.01
N MET A 33 6.33 -9.32 -21.75
CA MET A 33 7.73 -9.38 -22.14
C MET A 33 8.56 -10.28 -21.21
N PHE A 34 8.32 -10.22 -19.90
CA PHE A 34 9.24 -10.78 -18.90
C PHE A 34 8.58 -11.72 -17.88
N GLY A 35 7.26 -11.69 -17.70
CA GLY A 35 6.54 -12.41 -16.64
C GLY A 35 6.33 -13.91 -16.88
N SER A 36 7.16 -14.54 -17.72
CA SER A 36 6.90 -15.83 -18.37
C SER A 36 6.62 -17.01 -17.42
N SER A 37 5.40 -17.52 -17.52
CA SER A 37 4.98 -18.95 -17.46
C SER A 37 3.46 -19.07 -17.59
N ARG A 38 2.72 -17.97 -17.35
CA ARG A 38 1.26 -17.89 -17.53
C ARG A 38 0.88 -16.74 -18.45
N ASN A 39 0.36 -17.08 -19.62
CA ASN A 39 -0.34 -16.12 -20.46
C ASN A 39 -1.62 -15.68 -19.75
N LEU A 40 -1.62 -14.45 -19.24
CA LEU A 40 -2.81 -13.86 -18.62
C LEU A 40 -3.75 -13.38 -19.74
N ASN A 41 -5.02 -13.80 -19.68
CA ASN A 41 -6.04 -13.22 -20.54
C ASN A 41 -6.44 -11.85 -19.99
N TRP A 42 -5.83 -10.78 -20.50
CA TRP A 42 -6.10 -9.42 -20.06
C TRP A 42 -7.55 -8.95 -20.29
N ARG A 43 -8.33 -9.64 -21.14
CA ARG A 43 -9.73 -9.26 -21.44
C ARG A 43 -10.67 -9.50 -20.26
N ILE A 44 -10.34 -10.44 -19.36
CA ILE A 44 -11.14 -10.73 -18.16
C ILE A 44 -10.68 -9.93 -16.93
N TRP A 45 -9.66 -9.08 -17.09
CA TRP A 45 -9.15 -8.26 -16.00
C TRP A 45 -9.88 -6.93 -15.92
N SER A 46 -10.55 -6.70 -14.79
CA SER A 46 -11.10 -5.41 -14.40
C SER A 46 -10.17 -4.66 -13.43
N THR A 47 -10.39 -3.36 -13.33
CA THR A 47 -9.81 -2.50 -12.30
C THR A 47 -10.86 -2.22 -11.23
N HIS A 48 -10.48 -2.34 -9.97
CA HIS A 48 -11.37 -2.09 -8.84
C HIS A 48 -10.73 -1.08 -7.89
N PHE A 49 -11.50 -0.05 -7.56
CA PHE A 49 -11.18 0.86 -6.48
C PHE A 49 -11.82 0.33 -5.21
N ILE A 50 -10.99 0.15 -4.19
CA ILE A 50 -11.46 -0.32 -2.89
C ILE A 50 -11.78 0.89 -2.05
N ASP A 51 -12.95 0.87 -1.41
CA ASP A 51 -13.30 1.85 -0.40
C ASP A 51 -12.40 1.67 0.82
N VAL A 52 -11.61 2.69 1.10
CA VAL A 52 -10.59 2.70 2.16
C VAL A 52 -10.62 4.02 2.91
N PRO A 53 -10.18 4.05 4.18
CA PRO A 53 -10.06 5.28 4.95
C PRO A 53 -9.25 6.33 4.20
N LYS A 54 -9.85 7.50 4.00
CA LYS A 54 -9.22 8.65 3.37
C LYS A 54 -8.37 9.40 4.38
N GLN A 55 -7.20 9.84 3.95
CA GLN A 55 -6.32 10.65 4.77
C GLN A 55 -6.86 12.08 4.84
N SER A 56 -6.80 12.68 6.03
CA SER A 56 -7.20 14.06 6.27
C SER A 56 -6.07 15.09 6.02
N ASN A 57 -4.84 14.64 5.78
CA ASN A 57 -3.67 15.49 5.58
C ASN A 57 -2.76 15.00 4.44
N ALA A 58 -1.75 15.77 4.08
CA ALA A 58 -0.85 15.48 2.96
C ALA A 58 0.31 14.51 3.29
N VAL A 59 0.53 14.14 4.56
CA VAL A 59 1.76 13.49 5.02
C VAL A 59 1.57 12.05 5.53
N ASP A 60 0.32 11.59 5.65
CA ASP A 60 -0.02 10.25 6.14
C ASP A 60 -0.14 9.18 5.04
N CYS A 61 -0.05 9.55 3.76
CA CYS A 61 -0.19 8.62 2.62
C CYS A 61 0.73 7.40 2.71
N GLY A 62 1.96 7.58 3.20
CA GLY A 62 2.91 6.49 3.40
C GLY A 62 2.46 5.48 4.46
N ILE A 63 1.80 5.95 5.54
CA ILE A 63 1.26 5.08 6.59
C ILE A 63 0.07 4.30 6.07
N HIS A 64 -0.86 4.96 5.37
CA HIS A 64 -1.99 4.28 4.73
C HIS A 64 -1.49 3.20 3.75
N THR A 65 -0.53 3.53 2.89
CA THR A 65 0.09 2.59 1.95
C THR A 65 0.70 1.38 2.64
N ALA A 66 1.48 1.60 3.72
CA ALA A 66 2.08 0.51 4.48
C ALA A 66 1.02 -0.42 5.10
N LEU A 67 -0.06 0.14 5.65
CA LEU A 67 -1.16 -0.65 6.22
C LEU A 67 -1.97 -1.38 5.15
N TYR A 68 -2.17 -0.79 3.97
CA TYR A 68 -2.78 -1.48 2.83
C TYR A 68 -1.96 -2.70 2.44
N LEU A 69 -0.64 -2.56 2.29
CA LEU A 69 0.25 -3.67 1.96
C LEU A 69 0.26 -4.76 3.05
N LYS A 70 0.23 -4.37 4.32
CA LYS A 70 0.27 -5.30 5.46
C LYS A 70 -1.04 -6.09 5.64
N HIS A 71 -2.19 -5.44 5.44
CA HIS A 71 -3.48 -5.99 5.87
C HIS A 71 -4.48 -6.25 4.75
N TRP A 72 -4.38 -5.58 3.61
CA TRP A 72 -5.41 -5.70 2.59
C TRP A 72 -5.46 -7.10 1.99
N LYS A 73 -6.66 -7.69 2.01
CA LYS A 73 -7.02 -8.94 1.35
C LYS A 73 -8.49 -8.86 0.93
N PRO A 74 -8.94 -9.68 -0.04
CA PRO A 74 -10.35 -9.78 -0.34
C PRO A 74 -11.17 -10.05 0.93
N ARG A 75 -12.21 -9.24 1.16
CA ARG A 75 -13.13 -9.25 2.34
C ARG A 75 -12.63 -8.54 3.61
N VAL A 76 -11.42 -8.00 3.63
CA VAL A 76 -10.97 -7.14 4.73
C VAL A 76 -11.57 -5.75 4.59
N LYS A 77 -12.24 -5.25 5.64
CA LYS A 77 -12.73 -3.87 5.72
C LYS A 77 -11.61 -2.99 6.26
N MET A 78 -10.98 -2.21 5.38
CA MET A 78 -9.86 -1.35 5.79
C MET A 78 -10.25 -0.29 6.83
N HIS A 79 -11.53 0.11 6.88
CA HIS A 79 -12.09 1.02 7.88
C HIS A 79 -12.04 0.48 9.32
N ASP A 80 -11.97 -0.85 9.50
CA ASP A 80 -11.83 -1.44 10.83
C ASP A 80 -10.37 -1.42 11.32
N ILE A 81 -9.41 -1.22 10.41
CA ILE A 81 -7.98 -1.29 10.67
C ILE A 81 -7.38 0.10 10.84
N ILE A 82 -7.79 1.05 9.99
CA ILE A 82 -7.22 2.39 9.94
C ILE A 82 -8.25 3.38 10.46
N LYS A 83 -7.86 4.09 11.52
CA LYS A 83 -8.57 5.25 12.06
C LYS A 83 -7.56 6.39 12.17
N ASP A 84 -7.92 7.58 11.69
CA ASP A 84 -7.02 8.74 11.63
C ASP A 84 -6.41 9.08 12.99
N GLU A 85 -7.22 9.05 14.05
CA GLU A 85 -6.80 9.24 15.44
C GLU A 85 -5.71 8.24 15.92
N GLY A 86 -5.64 7.08 15.28
CA GLY A 86 -4.64 6.05 15.56
C GLY A 86 -3.32 6.22 14.81
N ILE A 87 -3.25 7.10 13.80
CA ILE A 87 -2.06 7.22 12.92
C ILE A 87 -0.78 7.54 13.69
N PRO A 88 -0.73 8.48 14.65
CA PRO A 88 0.48 8.73 15.44
C PRO A 88 0.99 7.48 16.17
N ASN A 89 0.09 6.72 16.80
CA ASN A 89 0.44 5.47 17.49
C ASN A 89 0.89 4.38 16.51
N ILE A 90 0.27 4.32 15.33
CA ILE A 90 0.69 3.41 14.25
C ILE A 90 2.10 3.75 13.77
N ARG A 91 2.44 5.04 13.63
CA ARG A 91 3.80 5.49 13.27
C ARG A 91 4.83 4.98 14.27
N VAL A 92 4.57 5.13 15.57
CA VAL A 92 5.44 4.62 16.64
C VAL A 92 5.55 3.09 16.56
N ARG A 93 4.43 2.38 16.39
CA ARG A 93 4.44 0.92 16.26
C ARG A 93 5.25 0.46 15.05
N LEU A 94 5.05 1.06 13.88
CA LEU A 94 5.79 0.71 12.66
C LEU A 94 7.28 1.01 12.81
N ALA A 95 7.64 2.14 13.42
CA ALA A 95 9.04 2.47 13.72
C ALA A 95 9.68 1.41 14.62
N ASN A 96 9.00 1.00 15.70
CA ASN A 96 9.48 -0.07 16.58
C ASN A 96 9.58 -1.42 15.85
N GLU A 97 8.58 -1.80 15.07
CA GLU A 97 8.61 -3.04 14.27
C GLU A 97 9.79 -3.04 13.29
N MET A 98 10.05 -1.92 12.60
CA MET A 98 11.19 -1.78 11.68
C MET A 98 12.54 -1.72 12.40
N MET A 99 12.58 -1.12 13.60
CA MET A 99 13.80 -1.05 14.40
C MET A 99 14.21 -2.44 14.87
N PHE A 100 13.26 -3.23 15.36
CA PHE A 100 13.54 -4.50 16.04
C PHE A 100 13.31 -5.76 15.20
N THR A 101 12.92 -5.63 13.94
CA THR A 101 12.87 -6.78 13.02
C THR A 101 14.24 -7.42 12.82
N ASP A 102 14.27 -8.74 12.61
CA ASP A 102 15.49 -9.50 12.31
C ASP A 102 16.13 -9.09 10.97
N LEU A 103 15.37 -8.42 10.09
CA LEU A 103 15.88 -7.86 8.84
C LEU A 103 16.75 -6.61 9.06
N ASN A 104 16.61 -5.94 10.21
CA ASN A 104 17.46 -4.82 10.55
C ASN A 104 18.77 -5.35 11.16
N ILE A 105 19.85 -5.33 10.39
CA ILE A 105 21.16 -5.87 10.77
C ILE A 105 21.96 -4.95 11.72
N LEU A 106 21.42 -3.78 12.04
CA LEU A 106 22.06 -2.75 12.85
C LEU A 106 21.87 -2.99 14.36
N THR A 107 22.55 -4.01 14.90
CA THR A 107 22.39 -4.47 16.29
C THR A 107 22.80 -3.42 17.34
N GLU A 108 23.86 -2.65 17.10
CA GLU A 108 24.30 -1.62 18.05
C GLU A 108 23.23 -0.54 18.26
N GLN A 109 22.57 -0.13 17.18
CA GLN A 109 21.50 0.85 17.21
C GLN A 109 20.27 0.30 17.94
N LYS A 110 19.98 -1.00 17.80
CA LYS A 110 18.90 -1.66 18.55
C LYS A 110 19.17 -1.58 20.06
N ASN A 111 20.40 -1.89 20.47
CA ASN A 111 20.79 -1.83 21.88
C ASN A 111 20.70 -0.41 22.44
N PHE A 112 21.15 0.60 21.69
CA PHE A 112 21.04 2.00 22.10
C PHE A 112 19.61 2.43 22.42
N VAL A 113 18.60 1.89 21.71
CA VAL A 113 17.19 2.20 21.99
C VAL A 113 16.65 1.43 23.21
N LEU A 114 17.21 0.26 23.51
CA LEU A 114 16.80 -0.58 24.66
C LEU A 114 17.43 -0.17 25.98
N ASP A 115 18.55 0.56 25.93
CA ASP A 115 19.34 0.97 27.11
C ASP A 115 18.77 2.23 27.83
N PHE A 116 17.63 2.77 27.38
CA PHE A 116 16.88 3.89 28.00
C PHE A 116 15.54 3.42 28.56
#